data_AF-A0AAW0M269-F1
#
_entry.id   AF-A0AAW0M269-F1
#
_cell.length_a   1.000
_cell.length_b   1.000
_cell.length_c   1.000
_cell.angle_alpha   90.00
_cell.angle_beta   90.00
_cell.angle_gamma   90.00
#
_symmetry.space_group_name_H-M   'P 1'
#
loop_
_entity.id
_entity.type
_entity.pdbx_description
1 polymer ?
#
loop_
_entity_poly.entity_id
_entity_poly.type
_entity_poly.pdbx_seq_one_letter_code
_entity_poly.pdbx_strand_id
1 'polypeptide(L)'
;MRLHGRIAVAGMISQYSHDQPEGIRNLLSVVFKRIHREGFTVYDSYHLFPKFLDLVLPYTREGKIAYVEDIAEGSCTSCRNF
;
A
#
# COMPACT_ATOMS: atom_id res chain seq x y z
N MET A 1 -17.06 -5.60 2.70
CA MET A 1 -16.38 -6.55 3.60
C MET A 1 -17.34 -7.62 4.08
N ARG A 2 -16.89 -8.88 4.08
CA ARG A 2 -17.55 -10.02 4.72
C ARG A 2 -17.38 -9.93 6.25
N LEU A 3 -18.15 -10.73 6.98
CA LEU A 3 -17.98 -10.95 8.42
C LEU A 3 -16.54 -11.42 8.71
N HIS A 4 -15.88 -10.86 9.72
CA HIS A 4 -14.45 -11.09 10.03
C HIS A 4 -13.48 -10.71 8.89
N GLY A 5 -13.86 -9.74 8.06
CA GLY A 5 -12.98 -9.17 7.06
C GLY A 5 -11.74 -8.50 7.65
N ARG A 6 -10.68 -8.36 6.86
CA ARG A 6 -9.42 -7.71 7.24
C ARG A 6 -9.10 -6.55 6.29
N ILE A 7 -8.62 -5.44 6.83
CA ILE A 7 -8.16 -4.28 6.07
C ILE A 7 -6.76 -3.94 6.57
N ALA A 8 -5.76 -4.14 5.72
CA ALA A 8 -4.40 -3.68 5.97
C ALA A 8 -4.30 -2.22 5.51
N VAL A 9 -4.03 -1.31 6.45
CA VAL A 9 -3.98 0.13 6.21
C VAL A 9 -2.53 0.53 5.94
N ALA A 10 -2.13 0.50 4.67
CA ALA A 10 -0.78 0.87 4.24
C ALA A 10 -0.62 2.39 4.01
N GLY A 11 -1.71 3.09 3.67
CA GLY A 11 -1.69 4.51 3.38
C GLY A 11 -3.08 5.04 3.00
N MET A 12 -3.19 6.36 2.94
CA MET A 12 -4.42 7.08 2.57
C MET A 12 -4.07 8.21 1.59
N ILE A 13 -3.48 7.85 0.44
CA ILE A 13 -2.95 8.80 -0.56
C ILE A 13 -3.96 9.86 -0.99
N SER A 14 -5.25 9.51 -1.03
CA SER A 14 -6.33 10.43 -1.37
C SER A 14 -6.57 11.53 -0.34
N GLN A 15 -5.93 11.48 0.84
CA GLN A 15 -6.10 12.45 1.92
C GLN A 15 -4.92 13.42 2.05
N TYR A 16 -3.78 13.13 1.40
CA TYR A 16 -2.53 13.86 1.68
C TYR A 16 -2.54 15.31 1.19
N SER A 17 -3.30 15.62 0.14
CA SER A 17 -3.34 16.96 -0.46
C SER A 17 -4.48 17.84 0.06
N HIS A 18 -5.29 17.36 1.01
CA HIS A 18 -6.42 18.11 1.56
C HIS A 18 -6.04 18.80 2.86
N ASP A 19 -6.40 20.08 2.99
CA ASP A 19 -6.23 20.86 4.23
C ASP A 19 -7.01 20.24 5.40
N GLN A 20 -8.14 19.60 5.09
CA GLN A 20 -8.98 18.89 6.05
C GLN A 20 -9.29 17.48 5.55
N PRO A 21 -9.03 16.43 6.35
CA PRO A 21 -9.34 15.07 5.97
C PRO A 21 -10.85 14.84 5.84
N GLU A 22 -11.24 14.05 4.85
CA GLU A 22 -12.61 13.58 4.72
C GLU A 22 -12.94 12.54 5.80
N GLY A 23 -14.07 12.74 6.48
CA GLY A 23 -14.53 11.80 7.52
C GLY A 23 -15.00 10.45 6.95
N ILE A 24 -14.61 9.36 7.62
CA ILE A 24 -15.05 8.01 7.27
C ILE A 24 -16.49 7.79 7.75
N ARG A 25 -17.44 7.71 6.82
CA ARG A 25 -18.89 7.67 7.13
C ARG A 25 -19.43 6.31 7.62
N ASN A 26 -18.69 5.21 7.43
CA ASN A 26 -19.20 3.84 7.62
C ASN A 26 -18.46 3.02 8.70
N LEU A 27 -17.88 3.68 9.70
CA LEU A 27 -17.12 3.02 10.77
C LEU A 27 -17.94 2.00 11.59
N LEU A 28 -19.25 2.20 11.73
CA LEU A 28 -20.13 1.22 12.41
C LEU A 28 -20.08 -0.18 11.76
N SER A 29 -19.76 -0.26 10.46
CA SER A 29 -19.61 -1.54 9.78
C SER A 29 -18.46 -2.37 10.34
N VAL A 30 -17.44 -1.74 10.94
CA VAL A 30 -16.32 -2.43 11.61
C VAL A 30 -16.82 -3.23 12.79
N VAL A 31 -17.74 -2.66 13.59
CA VAL A 31 -18.33 -3.32 14.75
C VAL A 31 -19.24 -4.45 14.31
N PHE A 32 -20.24 -4.16 13.48
CA PHE A 32 -21.24 -5.17 13.09
C PHE A 32 -20.64 -6.34 12.32
N LYS A 33 -19.60 -6.08 11.52
CA LYS A 33 -18.94 -7.12 10.72
C LYS A 33 -17.65 -7.65 11.36
N ARG A 34 -17.28 -7.17 12.55
CA ARG A 34 -16.06 -7.57 13.28
C ARG A 34 -14.81 -7.52 12.40
N ILE A 35 -14.65 -6.38 11.72
CA ILE A 35 -13.55 -6.19 10.77
C ILE A 35 -12.28 -5.88 11.56
N HIS A 36 -11.20 -6.59 11.26
CA HIS A 36 -9.86 -6.22 11.74
C HIS A 36 -9.28 -5.16 10.81
N ARG A 37 -8.97 -3.98 11.33
CA ARG A 37 -8.28 -2.92 10.58
C ARG A 37 -6.97 -2.63 11.30
N GLU A 38 -5.87 -2.76 10.60
CA GLU A 38 -4.53 -2.61 11.19
C GLU A 38 -3.65 -1.78 10.28
N GLY A 39 -3.09 -0.71 10.85
CA GLY A 39 -2.05 0.08 10.21
C GLY A 39 -0.70 -0.61 10.36
N PHE A 40 0.12 -0.53 9.33
CA PHE A 40 1.49 -1.03 9.37
C PHE A 40 2.37 -0.14 8.50
N THR A 41 3.66 -0.08 8.83
CA THR A 41 4.64 0.62 8.01
C THR A 41 5.76 -0.32 7.61
N VAL A 42 6.32 -0.14 6.41
CA VAL A 42 7.47 -0.94 5.94
C VAL A 42 8.65 -0.90 6.91
N TYR A 43 8.81 0.22 7.63
CA TYR A 43 9.88 0.42 8.63
C TYR A 43 9.90 -0.68 9.71
N ASP A 44 8.74 -1.16 10.13
CA ASP A 44 8.61 -2.19 11.17
C ASP A 44 9.05 -3.59 10.66
N SER A 45 9.08 -3.77 9.33
CA SER A 45 9.26 -5.07 8.67
C SER A 45 10.55 -5.20 7.86
N TYR A 46 11.47 -4.23 7.90
CA TYR A 46 12.72 -4.30 7.12
C TYR A 46 13.58 -5.53 7.43
N HIS A 47 13.49 -6.07 8.64
CA HIS A 47 14.16 -7.32 9.02
C HIS A 47 13.74 -8.52 8.16
N LEU A 48 12.57 -8.47 7.51
CA LEU A 48 12.06 -9.49 6.59
C LEU A 48 12.52 -9.28 5.14
N PHE A 49 13.19 -8.17 4.84
CA PHE A 49 13.58 -7.82 3.46
C PHE A 49 14.44 -8.89 2.76
N PRO A 50 15.45 -9.51 3.40
CA PRO A 50 16.20 -10.60 2.77
C PRO A 50 15.30 -11.77 2.38
N LYS A 51 14.40 -12.19 3.28
CA LYS A 51 13.44 -13.27 3.03
C LYS A 51 12.46 -12.93 1.91
N PHE A 52 12.06 -11.66 1.81
CA PHE A 52 11.21 -11.19 0.72
C PHE A 52 11.93 -11.29 -0.64
N LEU A 53 13.21 -10.93 -0.73
CA LEU A 53 13.98 -11.06 -1.97
C LEU A 53 14.14 -12.51 -2.41
N ASP A 54 14.45 -13.42 -1.47
CA ASP A 54 14.54 -14.85 -1.76
C ASP A 54 13.24 -15.41 -2.36
N LEU A 55 12.10 -14.85 -1.93
CA LEU A 55 10.79 -15.23 -2.46
C LEU A 55 10.51 -14.58 -3.82
N VAL A 56 10.73 -13.27 -3.99
CA VAL A 56 10.26 -12.55 -5.18
C VAL A 56 11.18 -12.74 -6.39
N LEU A 57 12.50 -12.80 -6.20
CA LEU A 57 13.46 -12.89 -7.31
C LEU A 57 13.20 -14.10 -8.23
N PRO A 58 12.96 -15.32 -7.73
CA PRO A 58 12.61 -16.45 -8.59
C PRO A 58 11.33 -16.23 -9.39
N TYR A 59 10.27 -15.70 -8.74
CA TYR A 59 8.99 -15.47 -9.41
C TYR A 59 9.09 -14.41 -10.51
N THR A 60 9.91 -13.37 -10.31
CA THR A 60 10.21 -12.39 -11.35
C THR A 60 10.98 -13.02 -12.51
N ARG A 61 12.01 -13.84 -12.23
CA ARG A 61 12.80 -14.53 -13.27
C ARG A 61 11.97 -15.55 -14.07
N GLU A 62 11.03 -16.21 -13.41
CA GLU A 62 10.09 -17.17 -14.02
C GLU A 62 8.92 -16.49 -14.75
N GLY A 63 8.83 -15.16 -14.73
CA GLY A 63 7.74 -14.41 -15.36
C GLY A 63 6.38 -14.56 -14.68
N LYS A 64 6.34 -15.05 -13.44
CA LYS A 64 5.11 -15.19 -12.63
C LYS A 64 4.62 -13.87 -12.06
N ILE A 65 5.52 -12.88 -11.98
CA ILE A 65 5.22 -11.51 -11.56
C ILE A 65 5.53 -10.59 -12.73
N ALA A 66 4.53 -9.83 -13.17
CA ALA A 66 4.70 -8.73 -14.11
C ALA A 66 4.88 -7.42 -13.33
N TYR A 67 5.79 -6.57 -13.80
CA TYR A 67 6.00 -5.22 -13.27
C TYR A 67 6.02 -4.22 -14.42
N VAL A 68 5.56 -3.00 -14.16
CA VAL A 68 5.53 -1.90 -15.11
C VAL A 68 6.22 -0.73 -14.44
N GLU A 69 7.21 -0.16 -15.11
CA GLU A 69 7.96 0.99 -14.63
C GLU A 69 7.60 2.20 -15.50
N ASP A 70 7.26 3.31 -14.85
CA ASP A 70 7.17 4.61 -15.49
C ASP A 70 8.51 5.32 -15.27
N ILE A 71 9.31 5.45 -16.35
CA ILE A 71 10.68 5.95 -16.29
C ILE A 71 10.72 7.39 -16.83
N ALA A 72 10.99 8.34 -15.93
CA ALA A 72 11.26 9.72 -16.29
C ALA A 72 12.76 9.91 -16.57
N GLU A 73 13.12 10.28 -17.81
CA GLU A 73 14.51 10.52 -18.20
C GLU A 73 14.94 11.98 -17.92
N GLY A 74 16.11 12.16 -17.28
CA GLY A 74 16.70 13.46 -17.00
C GLY A 74 16.43 14.00 -15.58
N SER A 75 17.41 14.71 -15.01
CA SER A 75 17.36 15.19 -13.61
C SER A 75 16.28 16.25 -13.32
N CYS A 76 15.75 16.91 -14.35
CA CYS A 76 14.75 17.98 -14.24
C CYS A 76 13.31 17.51 -14.50
N THR A 77 13.11 16.24 -14.87
CA THR A 77 11.78 15.73 -15.25
C THR A 77 10.85 15.52 -14.05
N SER A 78 11.42 15.39 -12.83
CA SER A 78 10.65 15.40 -11.58
C SER A 78 10.01 16.76 -11.26
N CYS A 79 10.30 17.82 -12.02
CA CYS A 79 9.70 19.14 -11.88
C CYS A 79 8.40 19.31 -12.71
N ARG A 80 7.91 18.28 -13.43
CA ARG A 80 6.57 18.34 -14.01
C ARG A 80 5.53 18.10 -12.92
N ASN A 81 4.91 19.18 -12.48
CA ASN A 81 3.83 19.21 -11.52
C ASN A 81 2.71 18.22 -11.89
N PHE A 82 2.38 17.31 -10.96
CA PHE A 82 1.04 16.78 -10.81
C PHE A 82 0.15 17.82 -10.10
#